data_AF-A0A382QSR7-F1
#
_entry.id   AF-A0A382QSR7-F1
#
_cell.length_a   1.000
_cell.length_b   1.000
_cell.length_c   1.000
_cell.angle_alpha   90.00
_cell.angle_beta   90.00
_cell.angle_gamma   90.00
#
_symmetry.space_group_name_H-M   'P 1'
#
loop_
_entity.id
_entity.type
_entity.pdbx_description
1 polymer ?
#
loop_
_entity_poly.entity_id
_entity_poly.type
_entity_poly.pdbx_seq_one_letter_code
_entity_poly.pdbx_strand_id
1 'polypeptide(L)'
;MKLSSEEVTRYSRHLTLPEVGMKGQLKLKEAKVLMIGAGGLGSPLGMYLGAAGIGTIGVIDFDVVDQTNLHRQIAHSMGDLGRSKAESLRETIQAANSNVKVEVHDERLTRENALELFACYDVIADGSDNFETRYLINDAAYFTKKPLVSASIFRFQGQLSIFDPASGGPCYRCLYSQPPPASLVPS
;
A
#
# COMPACT_ATOMS: atom_id res chain seq x y z
N MET A 1 -8.57 -19.67 11.01
CA MET A 1 -9.59 -19.19 10.04
C MET A 1 -9.84 -20.27 8.97
N LYS A 2 -10.91 -20.20 8.16
CA LYS A 2 -11.13 -21.09 6.99
C LYS A 2 -11.58 -20.26 5.78
N LEU A 3 -11.38 -20.78 4.57
CA LEU A 3 -11.95 -20.22 3.34
C LEU A 3 -13.38 -20.71 3.16
N SER A 4 -14.29 -19.82 2.75
CA SER A 4 -15.63 -20.19 2.29
C SER A 4 -15.57 -20.93 0.95
N SER A 5 -16.66 -21.58 0.55
CA SER A 5 -16.74 -22.23 -0.77
C SER A 5 -16.53 -21.24 -1.92
N GLU A 6 -17.00 -19.99 -1.75
CA GLU A 6 -16.80 -18.91 -2.71
C GLU A 6 -15.31 -18.54 -2.81
N GLU A 7 -14.64 -18.37 -1.67
CA GLU A 7 -13.20 -18.06 -1.61
C GLU A 7 -12.35 -19.20 -2.18
N VAL A 8 -12.70 -20.46 -1.92
CA VAL A 8 -12.01 -21.62 -2.53
C VAL A 8 -12.13 -21.59 -4.05
N THR A 9 -13.31 -21.24 -4.58
CA THR A 9 -13.53 -21.11 -6.03
C THR A 9 -12.70 -19.95 -6.59
N ARG A 10 -12.79 -18.77 -5.96
CA ARG A 10 -12.08 -17.55 -6.36
C ARG A 10 -10.56 -17.73 -6.38
N TYR A 11 -9.99 -18.30 -5.32
CA TYR A 11 -8.55 -18.48 -5.17
C TYR A 11 -8.04 -19.83 -5.68
N SER A 12 -8.86 -20.59 -6.43
CA SER A 12 -8.50 -21.93 -6.92
C SER A 12 -7.13 -21.99 -7.60
N ARG A 13 -6.75 -20.95 -8.36
CA ARG A 13 -5.44 -20.84 -9.01
C ARG A 13 -4.29 -20.60 -8.05
N HIS A 14 -4.51 -19.91 -6.92
CA HIS A 14 -3.51 -19.76 -5.86
C HIS A 14 -3.34 -21.06 -5.08
N LEU A 15 -4.44 -21.78 -4.82
CA LEU A 15 -4.42 -23.04 -4.08
C LEU A 15 -3.61 -24.14 -4.79
N THR A 16 -3.43 -24.05 -6.11
CA THR A 16 -2.57 -24.98 -6.87
C THR A 16 -1.09 -24.61 -6.87
N LEU A 17 -0.71 -23.41 -6.41
CA LEU A 17 0.70 -22.99 -6.35
C LEU A 17 1.40 -23.65 -5.16
N PRO A 18 2.50 -24.40 -5.34
CA PRO A 18 3.18 -25.12 -4.25
C PRO A 18 3.60 -24.21 -3.07
N GLU A 19 4.06 -22.99 -3.36
CA GLU A 19 4.56 -22.03 -2.38
C GLU A 19 3.43 -21.25 -1.67
N VAL A 20 2.20 -21.29 -2.20
CA VAL A 20 1.02 -20.64 -1.61
C VAL A 20 0.12 -21.71 -1.00
N GLY A 21 -0.58 -22.48 -1.81
CA GLY A 21 -1.54 -23.49 -1.36
C GLY A 21 -2.59 -22.95 -0.39
N MET A 22 -3.26 -23.86 0.32
CA MET A 22 -4.26 -23.49 1.33
C MET A 22 -3.65 -22.66 2.47
N LYS A 23 -2.45 -23.02 2.92
CA LYS A 23 -1.78 -22.36 4.06
C LYS A 23 -1.42 -20.91 3.73
N GLY A 24 -0.86 -20.66 2.54
CA GLY A 24 -0.49 -19.33 2.08
C GLY A 24 -1.71 -18.45 1.84
N GLN A 25 -2.78 -18.98 1.23
CA GLN A 25 -4.00 -18.19 1.02
C GLN A 25 -4.68 -17.81 2.34
N LEU A 26 -4.69 -18.69 3.35
CA LEU A 26 -5.15 -18.35 4.69
C LEU A 26 -4.28 -17.26 5.34
N LYS A 27 -2.96 -17.31 5.13
CA LYS A 27 -2.04 -16.26 5.61
C LYS A 27 -2.34 -14.91 4.94
N LEU A 28 -2.62 -14.88 3.63
CA LEU A 28 -3.03 -13.66 2.94
C LEU A 28 -4.35 -13.11 3.51
N LYS A 29 -5.34 -13.99 3.72
CA LYS A 29 -6.63 -13.63 4.31
C LYS A 29 -6.52 -13.10 5.74
N GLU A 30 -5.51 -13.52 6.50
CA GLU A 30 -5.27 -13.02 7.86
C GLU A 30 -4.43 -11.74 7.89
N ALA A 31 -3.70 -11.44 6.79
CA ALA A 31 -2.77 -10.33 6.73
C ALA A 31 -3.46 -8.96 6.60
N LYS A 32 -2.79 -7.95 7.15
CA LYS A 32 -3.16 -6.54 7.06
C LYS A 32 -2.04 -5.72 6.41
N VAL A 33 -2.36 -5.00 5.34
CA VAL A 33 -1.39 -4.15 4.63
C VAL A 33 -1.84 -2.70 4.69
N LEU A 34 -0.96 -1.79 5.14
CA LEU A 34 -1.19 -0.35 5.03
C LEU A 34 -0.54 0.19 3.77
N MET A 35 -1.33 0.79 2.90
CA MET A 35 -0.88 1.49 1.71
C MET A 35 -0.88 3.00 1.96
N ILE A 36 0.24 3.63 1.64
CA ILE A 36 0.43 5.07 1.81
C ILE A 36 0.43 5.69 0.41
N GLY A 37 -0.68 6.33 0.07
CA GLY A 37 -1.00 6.82 -1.27
C GLY A 37 -1.86 5.85 -2.07
N ALA A 38 -2.91 6.41 -2.69
CA ALA A 38 -3.82 5.77 -3.64
C ALA A 38 -3.53 6.20 -5.10
N GLY A 39 -2.41 6.90 -5.33
CA GLY A 39 -1.99 7.41 -6.63
C GLY A 39 -1.42 6.36 -7.59
N GLY A 40 -0.41 6.73 -8.40
CA GLY A 40 0.06 5.89 -9.51
C GLY A 40 0.71 4.56 -9.08
N LEU A 41 1.35 4.55 -7.92
CA LEU A 41 1.87 3.32 -7.29
C LEU A 41 0.79 2.58 -6.50
N GLY A 42 -0.05 3.33 -5.77
CA GLY A 42 -1.12 2.78 -4.93
C GLY A 42 -2.22 2.08 -5.72
N SER A 43 -2.64 2.65 -6.86
CA SER A 43 -3.68 2.10 -7.73
C SER A 43 -3.44 0.63 -8.10
N PRO A 44 -2.36 0.27 -8.83
CA PRO A 44 -2.11 -1.12 -9.18
C PRO A 44 -1.86 -1.99 -7.94
N LEU A 45 -1.18 -1.47 -6.91
CA LEU A 45 -0.92 -2.22 -5.68
C LEU A 45 -2.23 -2.66 -5.00
N GLY A 46 -3.16 -1.73 -4.77
CA GLY A 46 -4.43 -2.01 -4.11
C GLY A 46 -5.28 -3.00 -4.90
N MET A 47 -5.34 -2.82 -6.23
CA MET A 47 -6.06 -3.74 -7.12
C MET A 47 -5.52 -5.18 -7.01
N TYR A 48 -4.20 -5.37 -7.02
CA TYR A 48 -3.60 -6.71 -6.92
C TYR A 48 -3.68 -7.30 -5.51
N LEU A 49 -3.50 -6.51 -4.44
CA LEU A 49 -3.69 -6.99 -3.06
C LEU A 49 -5.14 -7.41 -2.83
N GLY A 50 -6.10 -6.63 -3.33
CA GLY A 50 -7.52 -6.93 -3.29
C GLY A 50 -7.86 -8.22 -4.04
N ALA A 51 -7.39 -8.35 -5.29
CA ALA A 51 -7.57 -9.55 -6.08
C ALA A 51 -6.92 -10.79 -5.44
N ALA A 52 -5.76 -10.63 -4.78
CA ALA A 52 -5.06 -11.71 -4.11
C ALA A 52 -5.72 -12.17 -2.80
N GLY A 53 -6.67 -11.39 -2.28
CA GLY A 53 -7.42 -11.74 -1.07
C GLY A 53 -6.67 -11.42 0.22
N ILE A 54 -5.94 -10.30 0.26
CA ILE A 54 -5.46 -9.74 1.53
C ILE A 54 -6.66 -9.45 2.43
N GLY A 55 -6.60 -9.88 3.69
CA GLY A 55 -7.72 -9.76 4.63
C GLY A 55 -8.15 -8.32 4.87
N THR A 56 -7.19 -7.45 5.17
CA THR A 56 -7.43 -6.03 5.41
C THR A 56 -6.41 -5.17 4.68
N ILE A 57 -6.91 -4.19 3.93
CA ILE A 57 -6.10 -3.18 3.24
C ILE A 57 -6.45 -1.83 3.85
N GLY A 58 -5.50 -1.22 4.55
CA GLY A 58 -5.59 0.18 4.94
C GLY A 58 -5.12 1.06 3.80
N VAL A 59 -5.84 2.13 3.50
CA VAL A 59 -5.45 3.13 2.49
C VAL A 59 -5.44 4.50 3.14
N ILE A 60 -4.27 5.12 3.24
CA ILE A 60 -4.14 6.51 3.68
C ILE A 60 -3.78 7.39 2.49
N ASP A 61 -4.66 8.33 2.16
CA ASP A 61 -4.50 9.34 1.12
C ASP A 61 -5.46 10.50 1.45
N PHE A 62 -5.03 11.74 1.24
CA PHE A 62 -5.80 12.96 1.55
C PHE A 62 -6.21 13.73 0.30
N ASP A 63 -5.77 13.28 -0.88
CA ASP A 63 -6.07 13.94 -2.14
C ASP A 63 -7.41 13.46 -2.72
N VAL A 64 -7.91 14.27 -3.66
CA VAL A 64 -9.05 13.92 -4.52
C VAL A 64 -8.60 13.47 -5.90
N VAL A 65 -9.45 12.70 -6.58
CA VAL A 65 -9.22 12.26 -7.96
C VAL A 65 -9.24 13.48 -8.89
N ASP A 66 -8.20 13.61 -9.71
CA ASP A 66 -8.03 14.67 -10.68
C ASP A 66 -7.78 14.10 -12.08
N GLN A 67 -8.38 14.73 -13.10
CA GLN A 67 -8.33 14.25 -14.48
C GLN A 67 -6.90 14.14 -15.02
N THR A 68 -6.00 15.05 -14.61
CA THR A 68 -4.60 15.06 -15.02
C THR A 68 -3.81 13.86 -14.50
N ASN A 69 -4.38 13.11 -13.54
CA ASN A 69 -3.74 11.95 -12.93
C ASN A 69 -4.26 10.61 -13.45
N LEU A 70 -5.40 10.59 -14.16
CA LEU A 70 -6.06 9.35 -14.62
C LEU A 70 -5.21 8.52 -15.58
N HIS A 71 -4.24 9.13 -16.29
CA HIS A 71 -3.35 8.40 -17.18
C HIS A 71 -2.41 7.41 -16.46
N ARG A 72 -2.26 7.52 -15.13
CA ARG A 72 -1.41 6.65 -14.31
C ARG A 72 -2.09 6.10 -13.06
N GLN A 73 -3.20 6.71 -12.61
CA GLN A 73 -3.98 6.27 -11.45
C GLN A 73 -5.15 5.41 -11.90
N ILE A 74 -4.83 4.21 -12.38
CA ILE A 74 -5.77 3.31 -13.10
C ILE A 74 -6.90 2.74 -12.25
N ALA A 75 -6.88 2.93 -10.93
CA ALA A 75 -7.96 2.51 -10.05
C ALA A 75 -9.13 3.52 -10.05
N HIS A 76 -8.95 4.72 -10.61
CA HIS A 76 -9.94 5.78 -10.65
C HIS A 76 -10.48 5.99 -12.07
N SER A 77 -11.67 6.56 -12.18
CA SER A 77 -12.34 6.83 -13.44
C SER A 77 -12.77 8.29 -13.59
N MET A 78 -13.27 8.65 -14.79
CA MET A 78 -13.91 9.95 -15.02
C MET A 78 -15.12 10.20 -14.10
N GLY A 79 -15.78 9.15 -13.61
CA GLY A 79 -16.88 9.26 -12.67
C GLY A 79 -16.45 9.62 -11.25
N ASP A 80 -15.15 9.55 -10.96
CA ASP A 80 -14.61 9.76 -9.61
C ASP A 80 -14.03 11.15 -9.38
N LEU A 81 -14.02 12.03 -10.40
CA LEU A 81 -13.43 13.36 -10.31
C LEU A 81 -13.95 14.15 -9.09
N GLY A 82 -13.02 14.66 -8.29
CA GLY A 82 -13.32 15.40 -7.06
C GLY A 82 -13.67 14.55 -5.83
N ARG A 83 -13.76 13.22 -5.96
CA ARG A 83 -13.94 12.31 -4.81
C ARG A 83 -12.59 11.98 -4.17
N SER A 84 -12.58 11.61 -2.89
CA SER A 84 -11.38 11.09 -2.21
C SER A 84 -10.79 9.91 -2.99
N LYS A 85 -9.47 9.95 -3.23
CA LYS A 85 -8.77 8.84 -3.89
C LYS A 85 -8.85 7.56 -3.07
N ALA A 86 -8.78 7.65 -1.74
CA ALA A 86 -8.83 6.49 -0.86
C ALA A 86 -10.19 5.79 -0.95
N GLU A 87 -11.27 6.57 -0.96
CA GLU A 87 -12.65 6.07 -1.13
C GLU A 87 -12.86 5.45 -2.53
N SER A 88 -12.40 6.12 -3.59
CA SER A 88 -12.49 5.59 -4.96
C SER A 88 -11.71 4.26 -5.11
N LEU A 89 -10.50 4.18 -4.55
CA LEU A 89 -9.71 2.94 -4.57
C LEU A 89 -10.41 1.81 -3.78
N ARG A 90 -11.02 2.12 -2.62
CA ARG A 90 -11.81 1.14 -1.87
C ARG A 90 -12.90 0.53 -2.73
N GLU A 91 -13.68 1.36 -3.41
CA GLU A 91 -14.78 0.90 -4.26
C GLU A 91 -14.28 0.00 -5.38
N THR A 92 -13.17 0.38 -6.04
CA THR A 92 -12.52 -0.44 -7.07
C THR A 92 -12.06 -1.80 -6.53
N ILE A 93 -11.45 -1.84 -5.35
CA ILE A 93 -11.03 -3.09 -4.69
C ILE A 93 -12.24 -3.97 -4.37
N GLN A 94 -13.27 -3.40 -3.75
CA GLN A 94 -14.46 -4.14 -3.29
C GLN A 94 -15.33 -4.62 -4.47
N ALA A 95 -15.34 -3.88 -5.58
CA ALA A 95 -15.99 -4.32 -6.82
C ALA A 95 -15.33 -5.58 -7.39
N ALA A 96 -14.00 -5.69 -7.29
CA ALA A 96 -13.27 -6.88 -7.71
C ALA A 96 -13.39 -8.04 -6.71
N ASN A 97 -13.34 -7.74 -5.41
CA ASN A 97 -13.36 -8.72 -4.34
C ASN A 97 -14.00 -8.16 -3.06
N SER A 98 -15.29 -8.43 -2.88
CA SER A 98 -16.08 -7.98 -1.72
C SER A 98 -15.70 -8.66 -0.40
N ASN A 99 -14.85 -9.71 -0.42
CA ASN A 99 -14.37 -10.38 0.80
C ASN A 99 -13.23 -9.62 1.49
N VAL A 100 -12.64 -8.62 0.83
CA VAL A 100 -11.53 -7.83 1.36
C VAL A 100 -12.06 -6.66 2.17
N LYS A 101 -11.61 -6.53 3.42
CA LYS A 101 -11.88 -5.34 4.23
C LYS A 101 -10.95 -4.22 3.77
N VAL A 102 -11.51 -3.07 3.42
CA VAL A 102 -10.71 -1.88 3.10
C VAL A 102 -11.02 -0.80 4.13
N GLU A 103 -9.98 -0.33 4.82
CA GLU A 103 -10.06 0.74 5.82
C GLU A 103 -9.50 2.03 5.21
N VAL A 104 -10.35 3.04 5.08
CA VAL A 104 -9.96 4.34 4.52
C VAL A 104 -9.54 5.28 5.66
N HIS A 105 -8.36 5.88 5.50
CA HIS A 105 -7.84 6.95 6.33
C HIS A 105 -7.73 8.19 5.43
N ASP A 106 -8.82 8.96 5.33
CA ASP A 106 -8.91 10.15 4.47
C ASP A 106 -8.21 11.35 5.13
N GLU A 107 -6.94 11.18 5.44
CA GLU A 107 -6.10 12.15 6.14
C GLU A 107 -4.64 12.06 5.70
N ARG A 108 -3.86 13.10 6.02
CA ARG A 108 -2.43 13.10 5.74
C ARG A 108 -1.71 12.26 6.79
N LEU A 109 -0.71 11.49 6.35
CA LEU A 109 0.23 10.86 7.29
C LEU A 109 1.10 11.94 7.93
N THR A 110 1.11 11.99 9.26
CA THR A 110 1.88 12.94 10.06
C THR A 110 2.69 12.21 11.13
N ARG A 111 3.53 12.95 11.87
CA ARG A 111 4.33 12.36 12.96
C ARG A 111 3.45 11.91 14.12
N GLU A 112 2.29 12.55 14.27
CA GLU A 112 1.35 12.34 15.37
C GLU A 112 0.53 11.06 15.17
N ASN A 113 0.14 10.71 13.94
CA ASN A 113 -0.67 9.52 13.66
C ASN A 113 0.13 8.29 13.22
N ALA A 114 1.36 8.45 12.69
CA ALA A 114 2.05 7.36 12.00
C ALA A 114 2.32 6.13 12.88
N LEU A 115 2.79 6.30 14.11
CA LEU A 115 3.15 5.16 14.96
C LEU A 115 1.93 4.31 15.36
N GLU A 116 0.84 4.98 15.76
CA GLU A 116 -0.41 4.31 16.13
C GLU A 116 -1.02 3.60 14.92
N LEU A 117 -1.05 4.27 13.77
CA LEU A 117 -1.58 3.70 12.53
C LEU A 117 -0.77 2.46 12.09
N PHE A 118 0.56 2.56 12.06
CA PHE A 118 1.42 1.47 11.57
C PHE A 118 1.35 0.23 12.47
N ALA A 119 1.17 0.40 13.78
CA ALA A 119 1.07 -0.71 14.73
C ALA A 119 -0.08 -1.67 14.38
N CYS A 120 -1.15 -1.18 13.76
CA CYS A 120 -2.35 -1.92 13.37
C CYS A 120 -2.17 -2.85 12.16
N TYR A 121 -1.07 -2.76 11.41
CA TYR A 121 -0.84 -3.50 10.17
C TYR A 121 0.40 -4.39 10.24
N ASP A 122 0.48 -5.38 9.35
CA ASP A 122 1.59 -6.34 9.29
C ASP A 122 2.69 -5.87 8.34
N VAL A 123 2.31 -5.23 7.23
CA VAL A 123 3.23 -4.73 6.19
C VAL A 123 2.84 -3.31 5.80
N ILE A 124 3.84 -2.46 5.61
CA ILE A 124 3.66 -1.08 5.13
C ILE A 124 4.12 -1.00 3.68
N ALA A 125 3.30 -0.40 2.81
CA ALA A 125 3.62 -0.14 1.42
C ALA A 125 3.64 1.36 1.13
N ASP A 126 4.82 1.86 0.76
CA ASP A 126 5.07 3.27 0.44
C ASP A 126 4.93 3.52 -1.06
N GLY A 127 3.83 4.18 -1.41
CA GLY A 127 3.56 4.76 -2.72
C GLY A 127 3.61 6.29 -2.72
N SER A 128 4.24 6.92 -1.72
CA SER A 128 4.33 8.38 -1.60
C SER A 128 5.28 8.97 -2.64
N ASP A 129 5.01 10.21 -3.03
CA ASP A 129 5.69 10.90 -4.14
C ASP A 129 6.67 11.99 -3.69
N ASN A 130 6.84 12.20 -2.38
CA ASN A 130 7.76 13.20 -1.84
C ASN A 130 8.71 12.61 -0.79
N PHE A 131 9.87 13.27 -0.63
CA PHE A 131 10.91 12.79 0.28
C PHE A 131 10.50 12.88 1.74
N GLU A 132 9.84 13.96 2.17
CA GLU A 132 9.47 14.17 3.57
C GLU A 132 8.62 13.00 4.10
N THR A 133 7.56 12.64 3.36
CA THR A 133 6.71 11.50 3.70
C THR A 133 7.52 10.20 3.70
N ARG A 134 8.42 9.98 2.73
CA ARG A 134 9.24 8.76 2.68
C ARG A 134 10.11 8.56 3.91
N TYR A 135 10.74 9.62 4.40
CA TYR A 135 11.53 9.55 5.64
C TYR A 135 10.65 9.31 6.87
N LEU A 136 9.48 9.96 6.94
CA LEU A 136 8.50 9.70 7.99
C LEU A 136 8.04 8.23 7.99
N ILE A 137 7.72 7.68 6.82
CA ILE A 137 7.31 6.27 6.66
C ILE A 137 8.42 5.33 7.12
N ASN A 138 9.67 5.57 6.70
CA ASN A 138 10.80 4.78 7.15
C ASN A 138 10.92 4.77 8.68
N ASP A 139 10.85 5.94 9.30
CA ASP A 139 11.06 6.08 10.73
C ASP A 139 9.92 5.40 11.50
N ALA A 140 8.68 5.61 11.07
CA ALA A 140 7.52 4.95 11.65
C ALA A 140 7.60 3.41 11.51
N ALA A 141 7.95 2.89 10.33
CA ALA A 141 8.11 1.45 10.10
C ALA A 141 9.26 0.86 10.94
N TYR A 142 10.38 1.58 11.04
CA TYR A 142 11.53 1.18 11.87
C TYR A 142 11.12 1.05 13.34
N PHE A 143 10.50 2.08 13.92
CA PHE A 143 10.12 2.07 15.35
C PHE A 143 8.99 1.08 15.66
N THR A 144 8.07 0.87 14.72
CA THR A 144 6.98 -0.12 14.85
C THR A 144 7.38 -1.53 14.43
N LYS A 145 8.63 -1.73 14.01
CA LYS A 145 9.19 -3.02 13.56
C LYS A 145 8.37 -3.66 12.44
N LYS A 146 7.86 -2.85 11.52
CA LYS A 146 7.08 -3.33 10.38
C LYS A 146 7.98 -3.38 9.13
N PRO A 147 7.91 -4.46 8.33
CA PRO A 147 8.54 -4.47 7.03
C PRO A 147 7.92 -3.38 6.14
N LEU A 148 8.79 -2.64 5.47
CA LEU A 148 8.44 -1.56 4.55
C LEU A 148 8.78 -1.97 3.13
N VAL A 149 7.77 -2.03 2.27
CA VAL A 149 7.93 -2.15 0.82
C VAL A 149 7.86 -0.74 0.24
N SER A 150 8.99 -0.20 -0.21
CA SER A 150 9.07 1.18 -0.70
C SER A 150 9.34 1.22 -2.19
N ALA A 151 8.51 1.97 -2.91
CA ALA A 151 8.65 2.21 -4.34
C ALA A 151 8.75 3.71 -4.64
N SER A 152 9.44 4.05 -5.72
CA SER A 152 9.49 5.42 -6.24
C SER A 152 9.62 5.41 -7.75
N ILE A 153 9.17 6.49 -8.38
CA ILE A 153 9.29 6.70 -9.83
C ILE A 153 9.86 8.09 -10.07
N PHE A 154 10.86 8.18 -10.93
CA PHE A 154 11.39 9.45 -11.43
C PHE A 154 11.57 9.36 -12.94
N ARG A 155 10.71 10.06 -13.69
CA ARG A 155 10.68 10.03 -15.16
C ARG A 155 10.56 8.60 -15.69
N PHE A 156 11.65 8.07 -16.28
CA PHE A 156 11.72 6.73 -16.87
C PHE A 156 12.35 5.69 -15.94
N GLN A 157 12.63 6.05 -14.68
CA GLN A 157 13.27 5.17 -13.70
C GLN A 157 12.27 4.83 -12.59
N GLY A 158 12.24 3.54 -12.23
CA GLY A 158 11.54 3.05 -11.05
C GLY A 158 12.54 2.44 -10.08
N GLN A 159 12.27 2.58 -8.78
CA GLN A 159 12.99 1.88 -7.73
C GLN A 159 11.98 1.14 -6.85
N LEU A 160 12.37 -0.05 -6.39
CA LEU A 160 11.60 -0.86 -5.45
C LEU A 160 12.58 -1.53 -4.50
N SER A 161 12.30 -1.50 -3.20
CA SER A 161 13.11 -2.17 -2.20
C SER A 161 12.25 -2.58 -1.00
N ILE A 162 12.70 -3.62 -0.30
CA ILE A 162 12.11 -4.06 0.97
C ILE A 162 13.10 -3.70 2.08
N PHE A 163 12.61 -2.99 3.08
CA PHE A 163 13.34 -2.61 4.29
C PHE A 163 12.72 -3.35 5.48
N ASP A 164 13.46 -4.27 6.07
CA ASP A 164 12.99 -5.05 7.23
C ASP A 164 14.10 -5.16 8.30
N PRO A 165 14.33 -4.07 9.05
CA PRO A 165 15.35 -4.04 10.09
C PRO A 165 15.03 -4.96 11.28
N ALA A 166 13.75 -5.28 11.51
CA ALA A 166 13.36 -6.23 12.56
C ALA A 166 13.82 -7.66 12.25
N SER A 167 13.96 -8.00 10.97
CA SER A 167 14.52 -9.26 10.49
C SER A 167 16.01 -9.19 10.15
N GLY A 168 16.71 -8.13 10.57
CA GLY A 168 18.16 -7.95 10.34
C GLY A 168 18.53 -7.32 9.00
N GLY A 169 17.57 -6.81 8.23
CA GLY A 169 17.81 -6.03 7.01
C GLY A 169 18.17 -4.56 7.27
N PRO A 170 18.46 -3.76 6.22
CA PRO A 170 18.67 -2.32 6.35
C PRO A 170 17.35 -1.57 6.50
N CYS A 171 17.40 -0.34 7.00
CA CYS A 171 16.33 0.65 6.82
C CYS A 171 16.66 1.60 5.66
N TYR A 172 15.70 2.41 5.21
CA TYR A 172 15.92 3.39 4.15
C TYR A 172 17.05 4.37 4.51
N ARG A 173 17.11 4.80 5.78
CA ARG A 173 18.19 5.68 6.28
C ARG A 173 19.57 5.05 6.28
N CYS A 174 19.69 3.71 6.26
CA CYS A 174 20.99 3.06 6.09
C CYS A 174 21.58 3.29 4.70
N LEU A 175 20.74 3.53 3.69
CA LEU A 175 21.15 3.85 2.32
C LEU A 175 21.22 5.37 2.10
N TYR A 176 20.24 6.10 2.63
CA TYR A 176 20.08 7.54 2.45
C TYR A 176 19.93 8.22 3.81
N SER A 177 21.05 8.64 4.41
CA SER A 177 21.11 9.06 5.81
C SER A 177 20.22 10.26 6.13
N GLN A 178 20.17 11.24 5.22
CA GLN A 178 19.43 12.48 5.40
C GLN A 178 18.63 12.85 4.14
N PRO A 179 17.45 13.47 4.31
CA PRO A 179 16.68 13.97 3.18
C PRO A 179 17.52 14.93 2.33
N PRO A 180 17.34 14.89 0.99
CA PRO A 180 18.00 15.85 0.12
C PRO A 180 17.59 17.28 0.51
N PRO A 181 18.47 18.28 0.31
CA PRO A 181 18.10 19.69 0.43
C PRO A 181 16.84 19.99 -0.37
N ALA A 182 15.95 20.83 0.18
CA ALA A 182 14.67 21.18 -0.46
C ALA A 182 14.84 21.74 -1.88
N SER A 183 15.98 22.38 -2.17
CA SER A 183 16.32 22.93 -3.50
C SER A 183 16.61 21.88 -4.57
N LEU A 184 16.82 20.61 -4.20
CA LEU A 184 17.11 19.50 -5.12
C LEU A 184 15.90 18.58 -5.34
N VAL A 185 14.76 18.89 -4.73
CA VAL A 185 13.52 18.13 -4.91
C VAL A 185 12.86 18.60 -6.20
N PRO A 186 12.63 17.69 -7.18
CA PRO A 186 11.90 18.04 -8.40
C PRO A 186 10.47 18.49 -8.05
N SER A 187 10.04 19.62 -8.61
CA SER A 187 8.65 20.12 -8.56
C SER A 187 7.74 19.37 -9.51
#